data_AF-A0A8C5Q9J2-F1
#
_entry.id   AF-A0A8C5Q9J2-F1
#
_cell.length_a   1.000
_cell.length_b   1.000
_cell.length_c   1.000
_cell.angle_alpha   90.00
_cell.angle_beta   90.00
_cell.angle_gamma   90.00
#
_symmetry.space_group_name_H-M   'P 1'
#
loop_
_entity.id
_entity.type
_entity.pdbx_description
1 polymer ?
#
loop_
_entity_poly.entity_id
_entity_poly.type
_entity_poly.pdbx_seq_one_letter_code
_entity_poly.pdbx_strand_id
1 'polypeptide(L)'
;MLSHTDSVTPPPPLQVEVRCPTGGLPATDGLRNSHRRRGSSATHGPQHCARDTDSAASSGCRREASRKSCLLGPGAGHSGWSLVKPRQQEYSEDSNSEPNVDLENQYYNSKALKEDDPKAALSSFQKVLELEGEKGEWGFKALKQMIKINFKLTNFPEMMNRYKQLLTYIRSAVTRNYSEKSINSILDYISTSKQMDLLQEFYETTLDALKDAKNDRLWFKTNTKLGKLYLEREEFGKLQKILRQLHQSCQTDDGEDDLKKGTQLLEIYALEIQMYTAQKNNKKLKALYEQSLHIKSAIPHPLIMGVIRECGGKMHLREGEFEKAHTDFFEAFKNYDESGSPRRTTCLKYLVLANMLMKSGINPFDSQEAKPYKNDPEILAMTNLVSAYQNNDITEFEKILKTNHSNIMDDPFIREHIEELLRNIRTQVLIKLIKPYTRIHIPFISKELNIDVADVESLLVQCILDNTIHGRIDQVNQLLELDHQKRGGARYTALDKWTNQLNSLNQAVVSKLA
;
A
#
# COMPACT_ATOMS: atom_id res chain seq x y z
N MET A 1 44.34 53.37 -21.28
CA MET A 1 45.60 52.60 -21.19
C MET A 1 45.28 51.13 -21.45
N LEU A 2 46.28 50.36 -21.87
CA LEU A 2 46.08 49.10 -22.60
C LEU A 2 45.60 47.92 -21.75
N SER A 3 44.98 46.98 -22.47
CA SER A 3 44.61 45.63 -22.09
C SER A 3 45.74 44.80 -21.48
N HIS A 4 45.41 43.79 -20.65
CA HIS A 4 45.46 42.40 -21.11
C HIS A 4 44.62 41.45 -20.25
N THR A 5 44.16 40.39 -20.91
CA THR A 5 43.39 39.25 -20.40
C THR A 5 44.32 38.13 -19.97
N ASP A 6 44.01 37.42 -18.88
CA ASP A 6 44.60 36.10 -18.61
C ASP A 6 43.52 35.05 -18.36
N SER A 7 43.68 33.92 -19.05
CA SER A 7 42.76 32.77 -19.06
C SER A 7 43.24 31.68 -18.11
N VAL A 8 42.35 31.18 -17.24
CA VAL A 8 42.65 30.05 -16.34
C VAL A 8 42.02 28.77 -16.89
N THR A 9 42.86 27.86 -17.38
CA THR A 9 42.49 26.48 -17.74
C THR A 9 42.60 25.53 -16.52
N PRO A 10 41.75 24.49 -16.40
CA PRO A 10 41.74 23.60 -15.25
C PRO A 10 42.78 22.47 -15.31
N PRO A 11 43.23 21.91 -14.16
CA PRO A 11 44.14 20.76 -14.10
C PRO A 11 43.45 19.40 -14.32
N PRO A 12 44.19 18.35 -14.77
CA PRO A 12 43.66 17.02 -15.10
C PRO A 12 43.47 16.07 -13.89
N PRO A 13 42.72 14.96 -14.04
CA PRO A 13 42.37 14.05 -12.94
C PRO A 13 43.45 13.03 -12.57
N LEU A 14 43.49 12.66 -11.29
CA LEU A 14 44.35 11.61 -10.73
C LEU A 14 43.75 10.21 -10.93
N GLN A 15 44.55 9.28 -11.47
CA GLN A 15 44.31 7.84 -11.42
C GLN A 15 45.04 7.24 -10.21
N VAL A 16 44.40 6.34 -9.46
CA VAL A 16 45.07 5.44 -8.49
C VAL A 16 44.47 4.04 -8.62
N GLU A 17 45.34 3.03 -8.55
CA GLU A 17 45.07 1.63 -8.92
C GLU A 17 44.11 0.88 -7.97
N VAL A 18 43.36 -0.07 -8.55
CA VAL A 18 42.67 -1.13 -7.82
C VAL A 18 43.62 -2.31 -7.61
N ARG A 19 43.86 -2.73 -6.36
CA ARG A 19 44.51 -4.02 -6.04
C ARG A 19 43.61 -4.90 -5.20
N CYS A 20 43.20 -6.03 -5.77
CA CYS A 20 42.58 -7.13 -5.03
C CYS A 20 43.66 -7.99 -4.33
N PRO A 21 43.43 -8.46 -3.09
CA PRO A 21 44.17 -9.58 -2.52
C PRO A 21 43.37 -10.88 -2.62
N THR A 22 43.81 -11.78 -3.49
CA THR A 22 43.48 -13.21 -3.41
C THR A 22 44.33 -13.87 -2.33
N GLY A 23 43.73 -14.58 -1.37
CA GLY A 23 44.44 -15.34 -0.34
C GLY A 23 43.70 -16.64 -0.03
N GLY A 24 44.32 -17.78 -0.38
CA GLY A 24 43.72 -19.11 -0.24
C GLY A 24 43.90 -19.74 1.14
N LEU A 25 42.99 -20.67 1.46
CA LEU A 25 43.10 -21.60 2.58
C LEU A 25 44.18 -22.66 2.33
N PRO A 26 44.71 -23.27 3.41
CA PRO A 26 44.72 -24.73 3.46
C PRO A 26 44.25 -25.31 4.81
N ALA A 27 43.69 -26.53 4.75
CA ALA A 27 43.62 -27.48 5.88
C ALA A 27 45.02 -28.18 6.03
N THR A 28 45.38 -28.92 7.09
CA THR A 28 44.64 -30.03 7.75
C THR A 28 45.14 -30.33 9.19
N ASP A 29 44.44 -31.29 9.84
CA ASP A 29 44.90 -32.26 10.86
C ASP A 29 45.16 -31.86 12.33
N GLY A 30 44.66 -32.72 13.25
CA GLY A 30 45.30 -32.89 14.57
C GLY A 30 44.48 -33.33 15.81
N LEU A 31 44.12 -34.63 15.89
CA LEU A 31 44.13 -35.46 17.13
C LEU A 31 43.16 -35.24 18.34
N ARG A 32 42.26 -36.23 18.50
CA ARG A 32 42.09 -37.15 19.68
C ARG A 32 42.04 -36.62 21.14
N ASN A 33 40.89 -36.84 21.80
CA ASN A 33 40.60 -37.89 22.82
C ASN A 33 39.33 -37.48 23.62
N SER A 34 38.21 -38.22 23.62
CA SER A 34 37.90 -39.46 24.36
C SER A 34 38.03 -39.38 25.90
N HIS A 35 36.91 -39.30 26.65
CA HIS A 35 36.31 -40.49 27.31
C HIS A 35 35.09 -40.23 28.24
N ARG A 36 34.16 -41.21 28.26
CA ARG A 36 33.33 -41.71 29.40
C ARG A 36 32.26 -40.79 30.05
N ARG A 37 31.05 -41.23 30.45
CA ARG A 37 30.22 -42.46 30.33
C ARG A 37 29.03 -42.31 31.31
N ARG A 38 27.88 -42.97 31.01
CA ARG A 38 26.73 -43.34 31.91
C ARG A 38 25.79 -42.19 32.32
N GLY A 39 24.47 -42.21 32.06
CA GLY A 39 23.50 -43.33 32.08
C GLY A 39 22.91 -43.48 33.50
N SER A 40 21.59 -43.41 33.75
CA SER A 40 20.58 -44.42 33.37
C SER A 40 19.13 -44.02 33.73
N SER A 41 18.15 -44.76 33.15
CA SER A 41 16.77 -45.09 33.63
C SER A 41 15.80 -43.95 34.06
N ALA A 42 14.57 -43.80 33.54
CA ALA A 42 13.43 -44.77 33.43
C ALA A 42 12.87 -45.18 34.82
N THR A 43 11.57 -45.33 35.13
CA THR A 43 10.30 -45.52 34.37
C THR A 43 9.10 -45.15 35.27
N HIS A 44 7.89 -44.90 34.73
CA HIS A 44 6.62 -45.61 35.08
C HIS A 44 5.32 -44.88 34.62
N GLY A 45 4.32 -45.67 34.18
CA GLY A 45 2.91 -45.47 34.55
C GLY A 45 1.93 -44.98 33.46
N PRO A 46 0.92 -45.78 33.05
CA PRO A 46 -0.11 -45.40 32.08
C PRO A 46 -1.54 -45.35 32.69
N GLN A 47 -2.55 -44.83 31.95
CA GLN A 47 -3.81 -45.57 31.61
C GLN A 47 -4.96 -44.75 30.95
N HIS A 48 -5.79 -45.51 30.22
CA HIS A 48 -7.23 -45.33 29.89
C HIS A 48 -7.76 -44.28 28.87
N CYS A 49 -7.91 -44.78 27.64
CA CYS A 49 -9.20 -45.07 26.98
C CYS A 49 -10.39 -44.08 27.07
N ALA A 50 -10.82 -43.60 25.90
CA ALA A 50 -12.21 -43.70 25.47
C ALA A 50 -12.26 -44.07 23.98
N ARG A 51 -13.12 -45.01 23.60
CA ARG A 51 -13.57 -45.24 22.22
C ARG A 51 -14.96 -44.62 22.11
N ASP A 52 -15.31 -44.10 20.95
CA ASP A 52 -16.62 -44.38 20.37
C ASP A 52 -16.52 -44.44 18.85
N THR A 53 -17.35 -45.31 18.27
CA THR A 53 -17.43 -45.61 16.85
C THR A 53 -18.69 -44.97 16.28
N ASP A 54 -18.65 -44.48 15.04
CA ASP A 54 -19.50 -45.08 14.00
C ASP A 54 -19.15 -44.62 12.58
N SER A 55 -19.71 -45.35 11.61
CA SER A 55 -19.22 -45.45 10.22
C SER A 55 -20.17 -44.87 9.19
N ALA A 56 -19.62 -44.32 8.09
CA ALA A 56 -20.35 -44.14 6.84
C ALA A 56 -19.42 -44.15 5.59
N ALA A 57 -19.44 -45.28 4.88
CA ALA A 57 -19.25 -45.51 3.44
C ALA A 57 -18.53 -44.46 2.53
N SER A 58 -17.29 -44.79 2.18
CA SER A 58 -16.80 -44.97 0.78
C SER A 58 -17.52 -44.33 -0.42
N SER A 59 -16.77 -43.56 -1.22
CA SER A 59 -16.45 -43.97 -2.61
C SER A 59 -15.26 -43.16 -3.18
N GLY A 60 -14.25 -43.84 -3.74
CA GLY A 60 -13.05 -43.19 -4.27
C GLY A 60 -12.14 -44.18 -5.01
N CYS A 61 -12.34 -44.31 -6.33
CA CYS A 61 -11.59 -45.26 -7.15
C CYS A 61 -10.11 -44.86 -7.29
N ARG A 62 -9.23 -45.86 -7.12
CA ARG A 62 -7.81 -45.79 -7.55
C ARG A 62 -7.69 -46.06 -9.05
N ARG A 63 -6.54 -45.61 -9.60
CA ARG A 63 -5.69 -46.17 -10.69
C ARG A 63 -5.21 -45.04 -11.60
N GLU A 64 -4.01 -45.04 -12.19
CA GLU A 64 -2.80 -45.86 -12.02
C GLU A 64 -1.63 -45.02 -12.57
N ALA A 65 -0.46 -45.03 -11.92
CA ALA A 65 0.72 -44.30 -12.39
C ALA A 65 1.86 -45.26 -12.71
N SER A 66 2.12 -45.50 -14.00
CA SER A 66 3.23 -46.33 -14.48
C SER A 66 4.36 -45.47 -15.05
N ARG A 67 5.51 -45.50 -14.38
CA ARG A 67 6.81 -45.07 -14.93
C ARG A 67 7.49 -46.24 -15.64
N LYS A 68 8.26 -45.96 -16.70
CA LYS A 68 9.68 -46.39 -16.85
C LYS A 68 10.32 -45.92 -18.16
N SER A 69 11.56 -45.39 -18.06
CA SER A 69 12.72 -45.53 -19.00
C SER A 69 12.56 -45.14 -20.50
N CYS A 70 13.54 -44.71 -21.28
CA CYS A 70 14.99 -44.36 -21.20
C CYS A 70 15.36 -43.69 -22.58
N LEU A 71 16.51 -43.07 -22.92
CA LEU A 71 17.79 -42.66 -22.27
C LEU A 71 18.47 -41.62 -23.22
N LEU A 72 19.29 -40.71 -22.69
CA LEU A 72 20.42 -39.98 -23.35
C LEU A 72 20.15 -39.01 -24.54
N GLY A 73 20.79 -37.82 -24.51
CA GLY A 73 21.01 -36.91 -25.65
C GLY A 73 22.49 -36.96 -26.10
N PRO A 74 23.17 -35.85 -26.49
CA PRO A 74 22.70 -34.55 -27.00
C PRO A 74 23.29 -34.21 -28.40
N GLY A 75 22.91 -33.10 -29.05
CA GLY A 75 23.54 -32.67 -30.31
C GLY A 75 23.15 -31.27 -30.78
N ALA A 76 24.13 -30.48 -31.25
CA ALA A 76 23.95 -29.15 -31.82
C ALA A 76 24.02 -29.18 -33.35
N GLY A 77 23.46 -28.17 -34.04
CA GLY A 77 23.70 -27.99 -35.48
C GLY A 77 22.69 -27.06 -36.18
N HIS A 78 23.21 -26.05 -36.89
CA HIS A 78 22.44 -25.15 -37.76
C HIS A 78 21.76 -25.90 -38.93
N SER A 79 20.60 -25.43 -39.38
CA SER A 79 20.33 -25.30 -40.82
C SER A 79 19.13 -24.40 -41.14
N GLY A 80 19.34 -23.49 -42.10
CA GLY A 80 18.66 -23.52 -43.40
C GLY A 80 17.14 -23.36 -43.45
N TRP A 81 16.69 -22.26 -44.07
CA TRP A 81 15.31 -22.07 -44.54
C TRP A 81 14.79 -23.23 -45.42
N SER A 82 13.48 -23.45 -45.38
CA SER A 82 12.71 -23.96 -46.53
C SER A 82 11.28 -23.45 -46.49
N LEU A 83 10.86 -22.76 -47.55
CA LEU A 83 9.48 -22.30 -47.73
C LEU A 83 8.52 -23.49 -47.85
N VAL A 84 7.43 -23.48 -47.08
CA VAL A 84 6.24 -24.29 -47.37
C VAL A 84 5.03 -23.37 -47.42
N LYS A 85 4.49 -23.14 -48.62
CA LYS A 85 3.18 -22.49 -48.81
C LYS A 85 2.08 -23.40 -48.26
N PRO A 86 1.11 -22.89 -47.46
CA PRO A 86 -0.15 -23.59 -47.26
C PRO A 86 -0.92 -23.63 -48.58
N ARG A 87 -1.56 -24.77 -48.87
CA ARG A 87 -2.33 -24.99 -50.10
C ARG A 87 -3.58 -24.12 -50.12
N GLN A 88 -3.95 -23.63 -51.30
CA GLN A 88 -5.35 -23.31 -51.58
C GLN A 88 -6.15 -24.61 -51.50
N GLN A 89 -7.23 -24.61 -50.73
CA GLN A 89 -8.30 -25.60 -50.83
C GLN A 89 -9.55 -24.86 -51.30
N GLU A 90 -9.89 -25.09 -52.56
CA GLU A 90 -11.22 -24.78 -53.09
C GLU A 90 -12.24 -25.60 -52.30
N TYR A 91 -13.21 -24.93 -51.68
CA TYR A 91 -14.44 -25.55 -51.22
C TYR A 91 -15.58 -24.94 -52.02
N SER A 92 -16.46 -25.84 -52.45
CA SER A 92 -17.59 -25.62 -53.35
C SER A 92 -18.49 -24.45 -52.97
N GLU A 93 -18.95 -23.73 -53.99
CA GLU A 93 -20.05 -22.77 -53.90
C GLU A 93 -21.32 -23.47 -53.41
N ASP A 94 -21.77 -23.12 -52.20
CA ASP A 94 -23.13 -23.39 -51.73
C ASP A 94 -23.79 -22.04 -51.41
N SER A 95 -24.93 -21.80 -52.05
CA SER A 95 -25.52 -20.47 -52.23
C SER A 95 -26.28 -19.98 -50.99
N ASN A 96 -25.72 -19.01 -50.23
CA ASN A 96 -26.45 -17.94 -49.48
C ASN A 96 -25.55 -17.05 -48.57
N SER A 97 -24.57 -16.29 -49.11
CA SER A 97 -23.83 -15.30 -48.25
C SER A 97 -23.09 -14.15 -48.98
N GLU A 98 -23.66 -13.57 -50.05
CA GLU A 98 -23.02 -12.49 -50.82
C GLU A 98 -22.74 -11.15 -50.08
N PRO A 99 -23.52 -10.68 -49.07
CA PRO A 99 -23.29 -9.34 -48.48
C PRO A 99 -21.96 -9.14 -47.72
N ASN A 100 -21.27 -10.22 -47.36
CA ASN A 100 -20.18 -10.17 -46.37
C ASN A 100 -18.81 -9.84 -47.01
N VAL A 101 -18.59 -10.24 -48.27
CA VAL A 101 -17.29 -10.14 -48.96
C VAL A 101 -16.97 -8.71 -49.37
N ASP A 102 -17.96 -7.95 -49.86
CA ASP A 102 -17.75 -6.55 -50.27
C ASP A 102 -17.51 -5.62 -49.08
N LEU A 103 -18.21 -5.84 -47.97
CA LEU A 103 -18.00 -5.13 -46.71
C LEU A 103 -16.59 -5.40 -46.14
N GLU A 104 -16.13 -6.65 -46.19
CA GLU A 104 -14.79 -7.04 -45.75
C GLU A 104 -13.70 -6.39 -46.62
N ASN A 105 -13.81 -6.51 -47.95
CA ASN A 105 -12.88 -5.89 -48.90
C ASN A 105 -12.80 -4.36 -48.72
N GLN A 106 -13.94 -3.69 -48.57
CA GLN A 106 -13.97 -2.25 -48.40
C GLN A 106 -13.42 -1.81 -47.02
N TYR A 107 -13.63 -2.61 -45.96
CA TYR A 107 -13.02 -2.36 -44.65
C TYR A 107 -11.49 -2.49 -44.69
N TYR A 108 -10.92 -3.50 -45.38
CA TYR A 108 -9.47 -3.63 -45.51
C TYR A 108 -8.85 -2.53 -46.37
N ASN A 109 -9.50 -2.13 -47.46
CA ASN A 109 -9.08 -0.97 -48.27
C ASN A 109 -9.08 0.33 -47.43
N SER A 110 -10.13 0.57 -46.64
CA SER A 110 -10.22 1.71 -45.71
C SER A 110 -9.14 1.68 -44.62
N LYS A 111 -8.72 0.47 -44.21
CA LYS A 111 -7.67 0.27 -43.21
C LYS A 111 -6.26 0.49 -43.77
N ALA A 112 -6.01 0.21 -45.06
CA ALA A 112 -4.76 0.57 -45.72
C ALA A 112 -4.60 2.10 -45.81
N LEU A 113 -5.65 2.78 -46.30
CA LEU A 113 -5.75 4.25 -46.41
C LEU A 113 -5.54 5.02 -45.09
N LYS A 114 -5.56 4.34 -43.93
CA LYS A 114 -5.45 4.95 -42.61
C LYS A 114 -4.09 5.58 -42.33
N GLU A 115 -3.01 4.97 -42.84
CA GLU A 115 -1.65 5.47 -42.62
C GLU A 115 -1.25 6.52 -43.66
N ASP A 116 -1.84 6.48 -44.87
CA ASP A 116 -1.60 7.46 -45.94
C ASP A 116 -2.45 8.73 -45.78
N ASP A 117 -3.79 8.59 -45.70
CA ASP A 117 -4.74 9.70 -45.74
C ASP A 117 -5.89 9.53 -44.73
N PRO A 118 -5.72 9.95 -43.47
CA PRO A 118 -6.68 9.68 -42.40
C PRO A 118 -8.06 10.33 -42.64
N LYS A 119 -8.15 11.42 -43.41
CA LYS A 119 -9.42 12.04 -43.80
C LYS A 119 -10.15 11.23 -44.87
N ALA A 120 -9.44 10.71 -45.87
CA ALA A 120 -10.03 9.84 -46.89
C ALA A 120 -10.51 8.53 -46.26
N ALA A 121 -9.70 7.94 -45.38
CA ALA A 121 -10.05 6.73 -44.63
C ALA A 121 -11.36 6.87 -43.85
N LEU A 122 -11.62 8.02 -43.19
CA LEU A 122 -12.92 8.28 -42.52
C LEU A 122 -14.10 8.22 -43.50
N SER A 123 -13.96 8.77 -44.71
CA SER A 123 -15.02 8.71 -45.73
C SER A 123 -15.24 7.29 -46.27
N SER A 124 -14.18 6.48 -46.35
CA SER A 124 -14.28 5.08 -46.77
C SER A 124 -14.90 4.19 -45.68
N PHE A 125 -14.52 4.39 -44.40
CA PHE A 125 -15.19 3.72 -43.28
C PHE A 125 -16.67 4.14 -43.11
N GLN A 126 -17.02 5.37 -43.47
CA GLN A 126 -18.41 5.82 -43.52
C GLN A 126 -19.23 5.05 -44.57
N LYS A 127 -18.67 4.78 -45.76
CA LYS A 127 -19.33 3.96 -46.80
C LYS A 127 -19.57 2.52 -46.34
N VAL A 128 -18.63 1.92 -45.60
CA VAL A 128 -18.83 0.59 -44.98
C VAL A 128 -20.05 0.62 -44.04
N LEU A 129 -20.29 1.73 -43.34
CA LEU A 129 -21.42 1.92 -42.44
C LEU A 129 -22.76 2.14 -43.17
N GLU A 130 -22.73 2.71 -44.38
CA GLU A 130 -23.90 2.94 -45.23
C GLU A 130 -24.30 1.68 -46.02
N LEU A 131 -23.35 0.81 -46.33
CA LEU A 131 -23.59 -0.49 -46.96
C LEU A 131 -24.02 -1.57 -45.96
N GLU A 132 -23.70 -1.40 -44.66
CA GLU A 132 -24.14 -2.30 -43.59
C GLU A 132 -25.60 -1.99 -43.17
N GLY A 133 -26.56 -2.43 -44.00
CA GLY A 133 -28.00 -2.13 -43.81
C GLY A 133 -28.62 -2.69 -42.52
N GLU A 134 -28.12 -3.82 -42.01
CA GLU A 134 -28.40 -4.32 -40.67
C GLU A 134 -27.14 -4.23 -39.80
N LYS A 135 -27.27 -3.72 -38.57
CA LYS A 135 -26.12 -3.50 -37.69
C LYS A 135 -25.33 -4.79 -37.46
N GLY A 136 -24.08 -4.83 -37.92
CA GLY A 136 -23.21 -6.01 -37.88
C GLY A 136 -21.88 -5.77 -37.18
N GLU A 137 -20.98 -6.75 -37.33
CA GLU A 137 -19.63 -6.70 -36.74
C GLU A 137 -18.69 -5.77 -37.53
N TRP A 138 -18.92 -5.56 -38.83
CA TRP A 138 -18.04 -4.78 -39.70
C TRP A 138 -18.22 -3.27 -39.50
N GLY A 139 -19.45 -2.79 -39.35
CA GLY A 139 -19.75 -1.41 -38.96
C GLY A 139 -19.21 -1.07 -37.58
N PHE A 140 -19.28 -2.00 -36.63
CA PHE A 140 -18.64 -1.84 -35.32
C PHE A 140 -17.10 -1.76 -35.43
N LYS A 141 -16.47 -2.61 -36.25
CA LYS A 141 -15.03 -2.54 -36.54
C LYS A 141 -14.65 -1.21 -37.22
N ALA A 142 -15.45 -0.74 -38.18
CA ALA A 142 -15.28 0.53 -38.88
C ALA A 142 -15.35 1.72 -37.90
N LEU A 143 -16.44 1.83 -37.12
CA LEU A 143 -16.60 2.86 -36.09
C LEU A 143 -15.44 2.88 -35.10
N LYS A 144 -14.96 1.71 -34.66
CA LYS A 144 -13.79 1.59 -33.78
C LYS A 144 -12.50 2.14 -34.42
N GLN A 145 -12.30 2.02 -35.73
CA GLN A 145 -11.19 2.68 -36.42
C GLN A 145 -11.42 4.17 -36.60
N MET A 146 -12.64 4.60 -36.97
CA MET A 146 -13.00 6.02 -37.10
C MET A 146 -12.76 6.79 -35.80
N ILE A 147 -13.13 6.21 -34.64
CA ILE A 147 -12.86 6.76 -33.31
C ILE A 147 -11.35 6.95 -33.08
N LYS A 148 -10.52 5.95 -33.41
CA LYS A 148 -9.06 6.04 -33.28
C LYS A 148 -8.44 7.07 -34.22
N ILE A 149 -9.00 7.25 -35.42
CA ILE A 149 -8.55 8.25 -36.39
C ILE A 149 -8.96 9.66 -35.95
N ASN A 150 -10.22 9.88 -35.57
CA ASN A 150 -10.70 11.16 -35.06
C ASN A 150 -9.95 11.61 -33.80
N PHE A 151 -9.59 10.66 -32.92
CA PHE A 151 -8.73 10.92 -31.77
C PHE A 151 -7.31 11.35 -32.18
N LYS A 152 -6.65 10.64 -33.12
CA LYS A 152 -5.35 11.07 -33.69
C LYS A 152 -5.43 12.45 -34.34
N LEU A 153 -6.56 12.77 -35.00
CA LEU A 153 -6.81 14.06 -35.67
C LEU A 153 -7.30 15.17 -34.73
N THR A 154 -7.40 14.93 -33.41
CA THR A 154 -7.92 15.88 -32.40
C THR A 154 -9.35 16.41 -32.67
N ASN A 155 -10.14 15.73 -33.50
CA ASN A 155 -11.52 16.12 -33.78
C ASN A 155 -12.48 15.46 -32.78
N PHE A 156 -12.53 16.00 -31.58
CA PHE A 156 -13.24 15.41 -30.44
C PHE A 156 -14.78 15.41 -30.54
N PRO A 157 -15.46 16.45 -31.04
CA PRO A 157 -16.93 16.43 -31.17
C PRO A 157 -17.41 15.33 -32.12
N GLU A 158 -16.74 15.17 -33.26
CA GLU A 158 -17.08 14.11 -34.22
C GLU A 158 -16.71 12.73 -33.68
N MET A 159 -15.63 12.61 -32.90
CA MET A 159 -15.29 11.38 -32.19
C MET A 159 -16.40 10.97 -31.22
N MET A 160 -16.99 11.91 -30.48
CA MET A 160 -18.13 11.68 -29.59
C MET A 160 -19.39 11.24 -30.36
N ASN A 161 -19.67 11.84 -31.53
CA ASN A 161 -20.78 11.41 -32.39
C ASN A 161 -20.62 9.94 -32.83
N ARG A 162 -19.43 9.54 -33.29
CA ARG A 162 -19.13 8.15 -33.69
C ARG A 162 -19.11 7.19 -32.50
N TYR A 163 -18.75 7.67 -31.32
CA TYR A 163 -18.84 6.89 -30.09
C TYR A 163 -20.28 6.62 -29.68
N LYS A 164 -21.15 7.65 -29.68
CA LYS A 164 -22.59 7.50 -29.45
C LYS A 164 -23.23 6.52 -30.45
N GLN A 165 -22.84 6.57 -31.73
CA GLN A 165 -23.23 5.56 -32.73
C GLN A 165 -22.77 4.14 -32.33
N LEU A 166 -21.50 3.95 -31.98
CA LEU A 166 -20.92 2.66 -31.55
C LEU A 166 -21.65 2.08 -30.33
N LEU A 167 -22.02 2.90 -29.35
CA LEU A 167 -22.77 2.45 -28.17
C LEU A 167 -24.11 1.80 -28.54
N THR A 168 -24.74 2.19 -29.64
CA THR A 168 -26.02 1.58 -30.09
C THR A 168 -25.89 0.15 -30.62
N TYR A 169 -24.68 -0.33 -30.94
CA TYR A 169 -24.43 -1.70 -31.41
C TYR A 169 -24.32 -2.71 -30.25
N ILE A 170 -24.15 -2.23 -29.01
CA ILE A 170 -23.94 -3.07 -27.81
C ILE A 170 -25.14 -4.00 -27.54
N ARG A 171 -26.37 -3.58 -27.89
CA ARG A 171 -27.60 -4.29 -27.55
C ARG A 171 -27.94 -5.45 -28.50
N SER A 172 -27.64 -5.33 -29.79
CA SER A 172 -28.24 -6.19 -30.83
C SER A 172 -27.26 -6.80 -31.84
N ALA A 173 -26.10 -6.16 -32.08
CA ALA A 173 -25.25 -6.49 -33.23
C ALA A 173 -23.97 -7.24 -32.87
N VAL A 174 -23.46 -7.06 -31.65
CA VAL A 174 -22.10 -7.43 -31.27
C VAL A 174 -22.10 -8.14 -29.92
N THR A 175 -21.34 -9.23 -29.81
CA THR A 175 -21.25 -9.99 -28.55
C THR A 175 -20.76 -9.11 -27.39
N ARG A 176 -21.36 -9.30 -26.21
CA ARG A 176 -21.05 -8.56 -24.96
C ARG A 176 -19.55 -8.55 -24.62
N ASN A 177 -18.84 -9.64 -24.93
CA ASN A 177 -17.40 -9.76 -24.72
C ASN A 177 -16.56 -8.92 -25.71
N TYR A 178 -16.99 -8.81 -26.97
CA TYR A 178 -16.27 -8.04 -27.99
C TYR A 178 -16.50 -6.53 -27.83
N SER A 179 -17.72 -6.14 -27.46
CA SER A 179 -18.03 -4.76 -27.07
C SER A 179 -17.29 -4.36 -25.79
N GLU A 180 -17.27 -5.19 -24.73
CA GLU A 180 -16.49 -4.93 -23.52
C GLU A 180 -14.98 -4.75 -23.80
N LYS A 181 -14.36 -5.66 -24.56
CA LYS A 181 -12.93 -5.51 -24.95
C LYS A 181 -12.67 -4.25 -25.76
N SER A 182 -13.62 -3.86 -26.62
CA SER A 182 -13.48 -2.68 -27.47
C SER A 182 -13.68 -1.37 -26.71
N ILE A 183 -14.65 -1.31 -25.80
CA ILE A 183 -14.87 -0.16 -24.91
C ILE A 183 -13.66 0.03 -23.99
N ASN A 184 -13.17 -1.02 -23.33
CA ASN A 184 -11.96 -0.93 -22.51
C ASN A 184 -10.75 -0.46 -23.36
N SER A 185 -10.50 -1.06 -24.52
CA SER A 185 -9.40 -0.63 -25.41
C SER A 185 -9.55 0.81 -25.94
N ILE A 186 -10.77 1.35 -26.04
CA ILE A 186 -11.00 2.75 -26.40
C ILE A 186 -10.74 3.64 -25.18
N LEU A 187 -11.30 3.31 -24.01
CA LEU A 187 -11.13 4.06 -22.77
C LEU A 187 -9.65 4.12 -22.34
N ASP A 188 -8.90 3.02 -22.43
CA ASP A 188 -7.46 3.00 -22.10
C ASP A 188 -6.65 3.87 -23.09
N TYR A 189 -7.08 3.94 -24.36
CA TYR A 189 -6.44 4.79 -25.38
C TYR A 189 -6.77 6.29 -25.18
N ILE A 190 -8.03 6.63 -24.87
CA ILE A 190 -8.45 8.00 -24.56
C ILE A 190 -7.89 8.44 -23.21
N SER A 191 -7.71 7.54 -22.24
CA SER A 191 -7.03 7.80 -20.96
C SER A 191 -5.55 8.14 -21.09
N THR A 192 -4.95 7.98 -22.28
CA THR A 192 -3.61 8.50 -22.60
C THR A 192 -3.66 9.98 -23.01
N SER A 193 -4.84 10.54 -23.30
CA SER A 193 -5.05 11.96 -23.56
C SER A 193 -4.93 12.81 -22.30
N LYS A 194 -4.42 14.03 -22.44
CA LYS A 194 -4.38 15.02 -21.36
C LYS A 194 -5.68 15.80 -21.16
N GLN A 195 -6.68 15.63 -22.03
CA GLN A 195 -7.96 16.35 -21.94
C GLN A 195 -8.95 15.65 -21.00
N MET A 196 -8.90 16.01 -19.72
CA MET A 196 -9.72 15.41 -18.65
C MET A 196 -11.22 15.70 -18.80
N ASP A 197 -11.62 16.90 -19.24
CA ASP A 197 -13.03 17.25 -19.46
C ASP A 197 -13.69 16.39 -20.53
N LEU A 198 -12.96 16.13 -21.62
CA LEU A 198 -13.43 15.23 -22.67
C LEU A 198 -13.57 13.80 -22.14
N LEU A 199 -12.54 13.32 -21.43
CA LEU A 199 -12.54 11.99 -20.84
C LEU A 199 -13.75 11.77 -19.91
N GLN A 200 -14.14 12.79 -19.14
CA GLN A 200 -15.37 12.79 -18.33
C GLN A 200 -16.64 12.59 -19.19
N GLU A 201 -16.83 13.34 -20.28
CA GLU A 201 -18.02 13.18 -21.15
C GLU A 201 -18.06 11.77 -21.78
N PHE A 202 -16.90 11.20 -22.13
CA PHE A 202 -16.82 9.80 -22.57
C PHE A 202 -17.28 8.83 -21.49
N TYR A 203 -16.76 8.93 -20.26
CA TYR A 203 -17.17 8.03 -19.18
C TYR A 203 -18.68 8.17 -18.86
N GLU A 204 -19.22 9.38 -18.80
CA GLU A 204 -20.66 9.62 -18.54
C GLU A 204 -21.55 9.01 -19.65
N THR A 205 -21.26 9.30 -20.93
CA THR A 205 -22.03 8.74 -22.06
C THR A 205 -21.88 7.22 -22.18
N THR A 206 -20.71 6.66 -21.85
CA THR A 206 -20.51 5.21 -21.75
C THR A 206 -21.42 4.62 -20.67
N LEU A 207 -21.44 5.23 -19.48
CA LEU A 207 -22.17 4.71 -18.32
C LEU A 207 -23.68 4.71 -18.54
N ASP A 208 -24.24 5.73 -19.19
CA ASP A 208 -25.66 5.77 -19.49
C ASP A 208 -26.06 4.67 -20.49
N ALA A 209 -25.28 4.46 -21.56
CA ALA A 209 -25.53 3.33 -22.47
C ALA A 209 -25.31 1.95 -21.82
N LEU A 210 -24.43 1.85 -20.82
CA LEU A 210 -24.18 0.59 -20.09
C LEU A 210 -25.27 0.24 -19.06
N LYS A 211 -25.98 1.23 -18.50
CA LYS A 211 -27.17 1.01 -17.66
C LYS A 211 -28.25 0.28 -18.46
N ASP A 212 -28.57 0.79 -19.65
CA ASP A 212 -29.55 0.19 -20.56
C ASP A 212 -29.15 -1.23 -21.02
N ALA A 213 -27.84 -1.48 -21.18
CA ALA A 213 -27.30 -2.77 -21.60
C ALA A 213 -27.18 -3.83 -20.48
N LYS A 214 -27.53 -3.50 -19.21
CA LYS A 214 -27.41 -4.40 -18.03
C LYS A 214 -26.06 -5.12 -17.95
N ASN A 215 -24.96 -4.37 -18.08
CA ASN A 215 -23.61 -4.93 -17.99
C ASN A 215 -22.87 -4.55 -16.70
N ASP A 216 -23.35 -5.08 -15.58
CA ASP A 216 -22.91 -4.76 -14.21
C ASP A 216 -21.39 -4.76 -14.03
N ARG A 217 -20.67 -5.75 -14.59
CA ARG A 217 -19.21 -5.85 -14.48
C ARG A 217 -18.48 -4.70 -15.16
N LEU A 218 -18.91 -4.33 -16.36
CA LEU A 218 -18.29 -3.23 -17.11
C LEU A 218 -18.74 -1.88 -16.57
N TRP A 219 -20.01 -1.76 -16.18
CA TRP A 219 -20.55 -0.59 -15.49
C TRP A 219 -19.78 -0.28 -14.21
N PHE A 220 -19.54 -1.30 -13.37
CA PHE A 220 -18.74 -1.19 -12.14
C PHE A 220 -17.33 -0.69 -12.45
N LYS A 221 -16.58 -1.38 -13.33
CA LYS A 221 -15.21 -0.97 -13.71
C LYS A 221 -15.13 0.44 -14.28
N THR A 222 -16.13 0.84 -15.07
CA THR A 222 -16.21 2.15 -15.71
C THR A 222 -16.48 3.25 -14.68
N ASN A 223 -17.38 3.00 -13.72
CA ASN A 223 -17.61 3.87 -12.57
C ASN A 223 -16.40 3.97 -11.64
N THR A 224 -15.71 2.86 -11.34
CA THR A 224 -14.49 2.87 -10.50
C THR A 224 -13.38 3.69 -11.16
N LYS A 225 -13.20 3.60 -12.49
CA LYS A 225 -12.28 4.46 -13.24
C LYS A 225 -12.70 5.93 -13.20
N LEU A 226 -13.98 6.23 -13.42
CA LEU A 226 -14.51 7.60 -13.32
C LEU A 226 -14.35 8.18 -11.90
N GLY A 227 -14.53 7.36 -10.86
CA GLY A 227 -14.30 7.76 -9.46
C GLY A 227 -12.84 8.14 -9.19
N LYS A 228 -11.87 7.43 -9.77
CA LYS A 228 -10.45 7.78 -9.69
C LYS A 228 -10.14 9.12 -10.38
N LEU A 229 -10.74 9.38 -11.55
CA LEU A 229 -10.60 10.67 -12.23
C LEU A 229 -11.22 11.83 -11.42
N TYR A 230 -12.33 11.60 -10.72
CA TYR A 230 -12.89 12.62 -9.82
C TYR A 230 -12.06 12.84 -8.55
N LEU A 231 -11.36 11.81 -8.04
CA LEU A 231 -10.35 11.99 -6.98
C LEU A 231 -9.20 12.87 -7.47
N GLU A 232 -8.66 12.62 -8.66
CA GLU A 232 -7.59 13.43 -9.27
C GLU A 232 -8.01 14.87 -9.56
N ARG A 233 -9.31 15.11 -9.79
CA ARG A 233 -9.91 16.45 -9.98
C ARG A 233 -10.33 17.15 -8.67
N GLU A 234 -10.22 16.48 -7.53
CA GLU A 234 -10.77 16.93 -6.22
C GLU A 234 -12.29 17.21 -6.23
N GLU A 235 -13.03 16.66 -7.19
CA GLU A 235 -14.47 16.89 -7.39
C GLU A 235 -15.30 15.92 -6.54
N PHE A 236 -15.26 16.15 -5.22
CA PHE A 236 -15.84 15.23 -4.26
C PHE A 236 -17.37 15.12 -4.31
N GLY A 237 -18.08 16.15 -4.81
CA GLY A 237 -19.54 16.16 -4.88
C GLY A 237 -20.09 15.12 -5.86
N LYS A 238 -19.53 15.08 -7.08
CA LYS A 238 -19.88 14.06 -8.08
C LYS A 238 -19.41 12.67 -7.66
N LEU A 239 -18.22 12.58 -7.04
CA LEU A 239 -17.68 11.33 -6.51
C LEU A 239 -18.61 10.68 -5.48
N GLN A 240 -19.13 11.43 -4.50
CA GLN A 240 -20.11 10.91 -3.53
C GLN A 240 -21.43 10.43 -4.15
N LYS A 241 -21.80 10.90 -5.34
CA LYS A 241 -22.96 10.37 -6.07
C LYS A 241 -22.67 9.01 -6.68
N ILE A 242 -21.47 8.84 -7.27
CA ILE A 242 -21.03 7.57 -7.86
C ILE A 242 -20.78 6.52 -6.78
N LEU A 243 -20.12 6.88 -5.67
CA LEU A 243 -19.87 5.96 -4.55
C LEU A 243 -21.18 5.39 -3.98
N ARG A 244 -22.22 6.22 -3.79
CA ARG A 244 -23.55 5.76 -3.37
C ARG A 244 -24.17 4.78 -4.37
N GLN A 245 -24.05 5.02 -5.67
CA GLN A 245 -24.55 4.11 -6.71
C GLN A 245 -23.77 2.78 -6.75
N LEU A 246 -22.45 2.84 -6.59
CA LEU A 246 -21.60 1.65 -6.49
C LEU A 246 -21.93 0.82 -5.24
N HIS A 247 -22.07 1.46 -4.08
CA HIS A 247 -22.40 0.79 -2.82
C HIS A 247 -23.79 0.14 -2.89
N GLN A 248 -24.81 0.84 -3.41
CA GLN A 248 -26.13 0.26 -3.70
C GLN A 248 -26.07 -0.95 -4.66
N SER A 249 -25.15 -0.97 -5.63
CA SER A 249 -24.97 -2.12 -6.53
C SER A 249 -24.30 -3.34 -5.86
N CYS A 250 -23.69 -3.13 -4.69
CA CYS A 250 -23.03 -4.16 -3.88
C CYS A 250 -23.86 -4.60 -2.66
N GLN A 251 -24.96 -3.92 -2.35
CA GLN A 251 -25.93 -4.36 -1.35
C GLN A 251 -26.87 -5.44 -1.93
N THR A 252 -27.40 -6.30 -1.06
CA THR A 252 -28.46 -7.26 -1.37
C THR A 252 -29.83 -6.58 -1.32
N ASP A 253 -30.88 -7.26 -1.79
CA ASP A 253 -32.26 -6.74 -1.73
C ASP A 253 -32.75 -6.49 -0.28
N ASP A 254 -32.13 -7.15 0.71
CA ASP A 254 -32.36 -6.96 2.15
C ASP A 254 -31.56 -5.78 2.76
N GLY A 255 -30.69 -5.14 1.97
CA GLY A 255 -29.87 -3.99 2.38
C GLY A 255 -28.53 -4.32 3.06
N GLU A 256 -28.16 -5.60 3.16
CA GLU A 256 -26.85 -6.03 3.69
C GLU A 256 -25.78 -6.11 2.59
N ASP A 257 -24.51 -5.99 2.95
CA ASP A 257 -23.38 -6.05 2.01
C ASP A 257 -23.21 -7.46 1.40
N ASP A 258 -23.26 -7.59 0.06
CA ASP A 258 -23.10 -8.88 -0.62
C ASP A 258 -21.66 -9.39 -0.53
N LEU A 259 -21.43 -10.34 0.38
CA LEU A 259 -20.15 -11.02 0.59
C LEU A 259 -19.57 -11.64 -0.70
N LYS A 260 -20.39 -12.02 -1.68
CA LYS A 260 -19.91 -12.53 -2.99
C LYS A 260 -19.24 -11.45 -3.83
N LYS A 261 -19.58 -10.18 -3.58
CA LYS A 261 -18.98 -8.98 -4.19
C LYS A 261 -17.91 -8.35 -3.29
N GLY A 262 -17.46 -9.01 -2.23
CA GLY A 262 -16.52 -8.45 -1.23
C GLY A 262 -15.27 -7.77 -1.82
N THR A 263 -14.71 -8.27 -2.93
CA THR A 263 -13.57 -7.61 -3.62
C THR A 263 -13.97 -6.31 -4.32
N GLN A 264 -15.17 -6.22 -4.91
CA GLN A 264 -15.72 -4.97 -5.46
C GLN A 264 -16.04 -3.97 -4.33
N LEU A 265 -16.58 -4.47 -3.21
CA LEU A 265 -16.89 -3.66 -2.05
C LEU A 265 -15.62 -3.05 -1.42
N LEU A 266 -14.52 -3.80 -1.35
CA LEU A 266 -13.20 -3.28 -0.96
C LEU A 266 -12.66 -2.23 -1.95
N GLU A 267 -12.91 -2.34 -3.26
CA GLU A 267 -12.59 -1.28 -4.23
C GLU A 267 -13.37 0.01 -3.93
N ILE A 268 -14.66 -0.08 -3.56
CA ILE A 268 -15.47 1.07 -3.16
C ILE A 268 -14.88 1.71 -1.91
N TYR A 269 -14.75 0.95 -0.81
CA TYR A 269 -14.23 1.47 0.45
C TYR A 269 -12.84 2.09 0.30
N ALA A 270 -11.95 1.54 -0.53
CA ALA A 270 -10.65 2.15 -0.83
C ALA A 270 -10.76 3.51 -1.56
N LEU A 271 -11.76 3.73 -2.42
CA LEU A 271 -12.04 5.04 -3.02
C LEU A 271 -12.66 6.02 -2.02
N GLU A 272 -13.57 5.55 -1.16
CA GLU A 272 -14.17 6.38 -0.11
C GLU A 272 -13.11 6.84 0.90
N ILE A 273 -12.22 5.94 1.32
CA ILE A 273 -11.08 6.22 2.20
C ILE A 273 -10.14 7.25 1.55
N GLN A 274 -9.81 7.12 0.27
CA GLN A 274 -9.00 8.14 -0.44
C GLN A 274 -9.70 9.51 -0.47
N MET A 275 -11.01 9.55 -0.76
CA MET A 275 -11.80 10.79 -0.73
C MET A 275 -11.79 11.45 0.65
N TYR A 276 -12.10 10.69 1.71
CA TYR A 276 -12.16 11.24 3.07
C TYR A 276 -10.77 11.57 3.64
N THR A 277 -9.70 10.96 3.12
CA THR A 277 -8.31 11.33 3.43
C THR A 277 -7.98 12.72 2.87
N ALA A 278 -8.35 13.00 1.62
CA ALA A 278 -8.22 14.34 1.03
C ALA A 278 -9.07 15.38 1.78
N GLN A 279 -10.30 15.02 2.18
CA GLN A 279 -11.17 15.87 3.01
C GLN A 279 -10.76 15.97 4.50
N LYS A 280 -9.74 15.23 4.94
CA LYS A 280 -9.28 15.13 6.35
C LYS A 280 -10.38 14.73 7.36
N ASN A 281 -11.38 13.95 6.92
CA ASN A 281 -12.52 13.56 7.77
C ASN A 281 -12.24 12.26 8.56
N ASN A 282 -11.45 12.39 9.63
CA ASN A 282 -10.99 11.26 10.46
C ASN A 282 -12.15 10.40 11.01
N LYS A 283 -13.29 11.00 11.39
CA LYS A 283 -14.43 10.26 11.96
C LYS A 283 -15.06 9.27 10.97
N LYS A 284 -15.18 9.68 9.70
CA LYS A 284 -15.69 8.79 8.64
C LYS A 284 -14.65 7.76 8.23
N LEU A 285 -13.36 8.12 8.17
CA LEU A 285 -12.28 7.17 7.91
C LEU A 285 -12.31 5.99 8.88
N LYS A 286 -12.54 6.24 10.18
CA LYS A 286 -12.65 5.19 11.20
C LYS A 286 -13.80 4.22 10.95
N ALA A 287 -15.01 4.73 10.74
CA ALA A 287 -16.18 3.90 10.47
C ALA A 287 -15.99 3.02 9.21
N LEU A 288 -15.44 3.60 8.13
CA LEU A 288 -15.15 2.86 6.89
C LEU A 288 -14.03 1.83 7.06
N TYR A 289 -13.03 2.15 7.89
CA TYR A 289 -11.95 1.22 8.20
C TYR A 289 -12.47 0.01 8.99
N GLU A 290 -13.23 0.25 10.06
CA GLU A 290 -13.89 -0.80 10.84
C GLU A 290 -14.81 -1.68 9.96
N GLN A 291 -15.62 -1.06 9.09
CA GLN A 291 -16.44 -1.78 8.09
C GLN A 291 -15.58 -2.63 7.15
N SER A 292 -14.44 -2.11 6.66
CA SER A 292 -13.56 -2.85 5.75
C SER A 292 -12.94 -4.11 6.38
N LEU A 293 -12.72 -4.12 7.70
CA LEU A 293 -12.21 -5.29 8.45
C LEU A 293 -13.22 -6.43 8.56
N HIS A 294 -14.53 -6.13 8.50
CA HIS A 294 -15.58 -7.15 8.54
C HIS A 294 -15.72 -7.92 7.21
N ILE A 295 -15.18 -7.39 6.10
CA ILE A 295 -15.29 -7.99 4.77
C ILE A 295 -14.29 -9.15 4.62
N LYS A 296 -14.72 -10.35 5.01
CA LYS A 296 -13.98 -11.59 4.71
C LYS A 296 -14.12 -11.97 3.23
N SER A 297 -13.47 -11.22 2.35
CA SER A 297 -13.25 -11.65 0.96
C SER A 297 -12.21 -12.79 0.94
N ALA A 298 -12.49 -13.84 0.16
CA ALA A 298 -11.60 -15.00 0.08
C ALA A 298 -10.23 -14.68 -0.54
N ILE A 299 -10.17 -13.71 -1.47
CA ILE A 299 -8.94 -13.21 -2.10
C ILE A 299 -9.10 -11.71 -2.43
N PRO A 300 -8.70 -10.79 -1.53
CA PRO A 300 -8.56 -9.37 -1.86
C PRO A 300 -7.33 -9.14 -2.75
N HIS A 301 -7.36 -8.11 -3.60
CA HIS A 301 -6.18 -7.72 -4.40
C HIS A 301 -5.18 -6.97 -3.50
N PRO A 302 -3.87 -7.36 -3.45
CA PRO A 302 -2.91 -6.80 -2.49
C PRO A 302 -2.87 -5.27 -2.49
N LEU A 303 -2.77 -4.64 -3.66
CA LEU A 303 -2.76 -3.17 -3.80
C LEU A 303 -3.94 -2.45 -3.09
N ILE A 304 -5.14 -3.04 -3.10
CA ILE A 304 -6.34 -2.43 -2.48
C ILE A 304 -6.24 -2.56 -0.96
N MET A 305 -5.89 -3.75 -0.48
CA MET A 305 -5.70 -4.02 0.95
C MET A 305 -4.59 -3.12 1.52
N GLY A 306 -3.49 -2.93 0.77
CA GLY A 306 -2.42 -2.01 1.11
C GLY A 306 -2.88 -0.57 1.32
N VAL A 307 -3.74 -0.04 0.44
CA VAL A 307 -4.29 1.32 0.58
C VAL A 307 -5.21 1.45 1.80
N ILE A 308 -6.05 0.44 2.06
CA ILE A 308 -6.96 0.44 3.21
C ILE A 308 -6.15 0.40 4.52
N ARG A 309 -5.18 -0.51 4.61
CA ARG A 309 -4.27 -0.66 5.77
C ARG A 309 -3.38 0.57 5.98
N GLU A 310 -2.85 1.19 4.92
CA GLU A 310 -2.08 2.45 5.01
C GLU A 310 -2.89 3.55 5.72
N CYS A 311 -4.18 3.64 5.39
CA CYS A 311 -5.08 4.63 5.98
C CYS A 311 -5.51 4.26 7.41
N GLY A 312 -5.70 2.97 7.70
CA GLY A 312 -5.88 2.46 9.06
C GLY A 312 -4.69 2.79 9.98
N GLY A 313 -3.47 2.56 9.50
CA GLY A 313 -2.23 2.93 10.21
C GLY A 313 -2.14 4.44 10.48
N LYS A 314 -2.46 5.27 9.48
CA LYS A 314 -2.50 6.75 9.61
C LYS A 314 -3.56 7.23 10.61
N MET A 315 -4.69 6.54 10.70
CA MET A 315 -5.74 6.81 11.69
C MET A 315 -5.29 6.41 13.09
N HIS A 316 -4.82 5.18 13.30
CA HIS A 316 -4.37 4.69 14.59
C HIS A 316 -3.23 5.55 15.17
N LEU A 317 -2.30 6.04 14.34
CA LEU A 317 -1.22 6.92 14.78
C LEU A 317 -1.73 8.26 15.33
N ARG A 318 -2.85 8.78 14.80
CA ARG A 318 -3.52 10.01 15.29
C ARG A 318 -4.35 9.79 16.55
N GLU A 319 -4.77 8.56 16.82
CA GLU A 319 -5.45 8.19 18.06
C GLU A 319 -4.47 7.78 19.18
N GLY A 320 -3.16 7.74 18.90
CA GLY A 320 -2.12 7.30 19.84
C GLY A 320 -1.98 5.78 19.97
N GLU A 321 -2.69 5.00 19.14
CA GLU A 321 -2.65 3.53 19.15
C GLU A 321 -1.46 2.99 18.32
N PHE A 322 -0.24 3.33 18.76
CA PHE A 322 1.00 3.06 18.01
C PHE A 322 1.22 1.57 17.66
N GLU A 323 0.81 0.64 18.52
CA GLU A 323 0.96 -0.80 18.29
C GLU A 323 0.08 -1.29 17.12
N LYS A 324 -1.19 -0.86 17.06
CA LYS A 324 -2.09 -1.16 15.93
C LYS A 324 -1.63 -0.47 14.65
N ALA A 325 -1.15 0.77 14.76
CA ALA A 325 -0.58 1.50 13.64
C ALA A 325 0.62 0.75 13.04
N HIS A 326 1.51 0.21 13.88
CA HIS A 326 2.64 -0.61 13.44
C HIS A 326 2.18 -1.88 12.71
N THR A 327 1.19 -2.62 13.23
CA THR A 327 0.67 -3.82 12.55
C THR A 327 0.03 -3.48 11.20
N ASP A 328 -0.73 -2.40 11.12
CA ASP A 328 -1.40 -1.99 9.88
C ASP A 328 -0.40 -1.49 8.83
N PHE A 329 0.61 -0.70 9.21
CA PHE A 329 1.68 -0.30 8.29
C PHE A 329 2.55 -1.48 7.84
N PHE A 330 2.75 -2.49 8.68
CA PHE A 330 3.49 -3.71 8.30
C PHE A 330 2.70 -4.55 7.28
N GLU A 331 1.40 -4.77 7.50
CA GLU A 331 0.54 -5.41 6.51
C GLU A 331 0.43 -4.59 5.22
N ALA A 332 0.30 -3.26 5.32
CA ALA A 332 0.28 -2.38 4.14
C ALA A 332 1.57 -2.47 3.33
N PHE A 333 2.72 -2.47 4.00
CA PHE A 333 4.03 -2.59 3.36
C PHE A 333 4.17 -3.92 2.60
N LYS A 334 3.79 -5.05 3.21
CA LYS A 334 3.81 -6.37 2.53
C LYS A 334 2.93 -6.41 1.29
N ASN A 335 1.70 -5.89 1.40
CA ASN A 335 0.77 -5.78 0.28
C ASN A 335 1.32 -4.88 -0.84
N TYR A 336 2.04 -3.80 -0.50
CA TYR A 336 2.68 -2.93 -1.49
C TYR A 336 3.90 -3.56 -2.15
N ASP A 337 4.71 -4.32 -1.40
CA ASP A 337 5.87 -5.05 -1.91
C ASP A 337 5.45 -6.13 -2.91
N GLU A 338 4.46 -6.97 -2.56
CA GLU A 338 3.85 -7.96 -3.46
C GLU A 338 3.26 -7.33 -4.74
N SER A 339 2.73 -6.11 -4.64
CA SER A 339 2.19 -5.38 -5.79
C SER A 339 3.23 -4.64 -6.63
N GLY A 340 4.49 -4.56 -6.19
CA GLY A 340 5.55 -3.77 -6.83
C GLY A 340 5.30 -2.25 -6.85
N SER A 341 4.43 -1.74 -5.97
CA SER A 341 4.01 -0.33 -5.97
C SER A 341 5.12 0.61 -5.46
N PRO A 342 5.32 1.79 -6.08
CA PRO A 342 6.28 2.78 -5.58
C PRO A 342 5.91 3.29 -4.18
N ARG A 343 4.64 3.21 -3.76
CA ARG A 343 4.20 3.57 -2.40
C ARG A 343 4.85 2.77 -1.28
N ARG A 344 5.50 1.63 -1.59
CA ARG A 344 6.22 0.85 -0.58
C ARG A 344 7.28 1.66 0.16
N THR A 345 7.98 2.60 -0.50
CA THR A 345 9.03 3.40 0.16
C THR A 345 8.40 4.35 1.17
N THR A 346 7.34 5.06 0.78
CA THR A 346 6.55 5.92 1.67
C THR A 346 5.94 5.15 2.84
N CYS A 347 5.34 3.98 2.58
CA CYS A 347 4.77 3.12 3.61
C CYS A 347 5.84 2.59 4.59
N LEU A 348 7.05 2.31 4.10
CA LEU A 348 8.18 1.91 4.94
C LEU A 348 8.64 3.06 5.86
N LYS A 349 8.61 4.32 5.40
CA LYS A 349 8.83 5.49 6.28
C LYS A 349 7.81 5.55 7.42
N TYR A 350 6.52 5.31 7.14
CA TYR A 350 5.47 5.30 8.16
C TYR A 350 5.59 4.11 9.13
N LEU A 351 5.92 2.92 8.65
CA LEU A 351 6.21 1.74 9.49
C LEU A 351 7.34 2.03 10.48
N VAL A 352 8.44 2.63 9.98
CA VAL A 352 9.60 3.00 10.80
C VAL A 352 9.22 4.07 11.84
N LEU A 353 8.44 5.09 11.46
CA LEU A 353 7.93 6.10 12.38
C LEU A 353 7.07 5.47 13.50
N ALA A 354 6.13 4.60 13.15
CA ALA A 354 5.28 3.90 14.12
C ALA A 354 6.09 3.00 15.07
N ASN A 355 7.12 2.31 14.57
CA ASN A 355 8.01 1.48 15.37
C ASN A 355 8.79 2.29 16.44
N MET A 356 9.30 3.47 16.07
CA MET A 356 9.99 4.36 17.01
C MET A 356 9.01 4.97 18.03
N LEU A 357 7.80 5.39 17.61
CA LEU A 357 6.75 5.89 18.51
C LEU A 357 6.23 4.83 19.50
N MET A 358 6.18 3.56 19.11
CA MET A 358 5.89 2.41 19.98
C MET A 358 6.98 2.18 21.06
N LYS A 359 8.08 2.95 21.04
CA LYS A 359 9.23 2.85 21.95
C LYS A 359 9.89 1.46 21.94
N SER A 360 9.73 0.73 20.83
CA SER A 360 10.28 -0.62 20.69
C SER A 360 11.75 -0.57 20.30
N GLY A 361 12.57 -1.44 20.90
CA GLY A 361 13.98 -1.59 20.54
C GLY A 361 14.21 -2.48 19.30
N ILE A 362 13.15 -2.97 18.65
CA ILE A 362 13.23 -3.94 17.55
C ILE A 362 13.39 -3.18 16.24
N ASN A 363 14.46 -3.42 15.51
CA ASN A 363 14.70 -2.73 14.24
C ASN A 363 13.70 -3.22 13.17
N PRO A 364 12.86 -2.36 12.56
CA PRO A 364 11.94 -2.76 11.50
C PRO A 364 12.67 -3.33 10.26
N PHE A 365 13.93 -2.92 10.05
CA PHE A 365 14.81 -3.43 9.00
C PHE A 365 15.40 -4.82 9.28
N ASP A 366 15.09 -5.47 10.40
CA ASP A 366 15.42 -6.88 10.65
C ASP A 366 14.38 -7.87 10.08
N SER A 367 13.21 -7.38 9.64
CA SER A 367 12.23 -8.17 8.87
C SER A 367 12.82 -8.64 7.53
N GLN A 368 12.37 -9.80 7.02
CA GLN A 368 12.89 -10.32 5.74
C GLN A 368 12.51 -9.39 4.57
N GLU A 369 11.34 -8.77 4.68
CA GLU A 369 10.72 -7.89 3.70
C GLU A 369 11.40 -6.50 3.64
N ALA A 370 11.84 -5.93 4.78
CA ALA A 370 12.48 -4.61 4.81
C ALA A 370 14.01 -4.64 4.63
N LYS A 371 14.67 -5.78 4.93
CA LYS A 371 16.12 -5.98 4.75
C LYS A 371 16.72 -5.48 3.43
N PRO A 372 16.17 -5.79 2.23
CA PRO A 372 16.75 -5.34 0.97
C PRO A 372 16.70 -3.81 0.79
N TYR A 373 15.74 -3.13 1.43
CA TYR A 373 15.51 -1.69 1.28
C TYR A 373 16.42 -0.82 2.17
N LYS A 374 17.18 -1.42 3.10
CA LYS A 374 18.10 -0.72 4.01
C LYS A 374 19.10 0.22 3.29
N ASN A 375 19.56 -0.17 2.11
CA ASN A 375 20.60 0.51 1.35
C ASN A 375 20.04 1.48 0.28
N ASP A 376 18.71 1.60 0.17
CA ASP A 376 18.06 2.55 -0.75
C ASP A 376 18.31 3.99 -0.24
N PRO A 377 18.82 4.93 -1.05
CA PRO A 377 19.10 6.29 -0.61
C PRO A 377 17.87 7.05 -0.06
N GLU A 378 16.65 6.69 -0.47
CA GLU A 378 15.42 7.32 0.07
C GLU A 378 15.08 6.82 1.48
N ILE A 379 15.48 5.58 1.80
CA ILE A 379 15.20 4.88 3.06
C ILE A 379 16.36 4.96 4.05
N LEU A 380 17.59 5.14 3.57
CA LEU A 380 18.81 5.25 4.37
C LEU A 380 18.69 6.33 5.46
N ALA A 381 18.00 7.44 5.17
CA ALA A 381 17.69 8.48 6.14
C ALA A 381 16.88 7.93 7.34
N MET A 382 15.86 7.10 7.09
CA MET A 382 15.07 6.43 8.13
C MET A 382 15.88 5.35 8.86
N THR A 383 16.73 4.59 8.16
CA THR A 383 17.65 3.63 8.78
C THR A 383 18.57 4.31 9.80
N ASN A 384 19.10 5.48 9.44
CA ASN A 384 19.98 6.27 10.32
C ASN A 384 19.19 6.90 11.50
N LEU A 385 17.94 7.33 11.29
CA LEU A 385 17.09 7.79 12.41
C LEU A 385 16.83 6.67 13.41
N VAL A 386 16.56 5.44 12.95
CA VAL A 386 16.35 4.28 13.84
C VAL A 386 17.61 3.96 14.65
N SER A 387 18.80 3.99 14.04
CA SER A 387 20.03 3.69 14.79
C SER A 387 20.36 4.80 15.81
N ALA A 388 20.14 6.08 15.46
CA ALA A 388 20.24 7.18 16.42
C ALA A 388 19.22 7.06 17.56
N TYR A 389 17.97 6.69 17.26
CA TYR A 389 16.92 6.43 18.25
C TYR A 389 17.30 5.28 19.20
N GLN A 390 17.75 4.14 18.68
CA GLN A 390 18.19 2.98 19.47
C GLN A 390 19.39 3.29 20.37
N ASN A 391 20.34 4.11 19.89
CA ASN A 391 21.48 4.57 20.68
C ASN A 391 21.11 5.66 21.70
N ASN A 392 19.93 6.28 21.57
CA ASN A 392 19.47 7.44 22.34
C ASN A 392 20.38 8.67 22.12
N ASP A 393 20.84 8.89 20.89
CA ASP A 393 21.70 10.03 20.53
C ASP A 393 20.86 11.16 19.90
N ILE A 394 20.60 12.21 20.68
CA ILE A 394 19.86 13.39 20.24
C ILE A 394 20.65 14.16 19.17
N THR A 395 21.98 14.24 19.29
CA THR A 395 22.81 15.08 18.43
C THR A 395 22.92 14.50 17.02
N GLU A 396 23.09 13.18 16.90
CA GLU A 396 23.08 12.51 15.60
C GLU A 396 21.66 12.52 15.01
N PHE A 397 20.60 12.35 15.82
CA PHE A 397 19.21 12.41 15.35
C PHE A 397 18.87 13.79 14.75
N GLU A 398 19.19 14.90 15.44
CA GLU A 398 19.00 16.26 14.92
C GLU A 398 19.86 16.55 13.68
N LYS A 399 21.08 15.99 13.62
CA LYS A 399 21.98 16.10 12.46
C LYS A 399 21.44 15.34 11.25
N ILE A 400 20.84 14.17 11.43
CA ILE A 400 20.20 13.39 10.35
C ILE A 400 18.99 14.16 9.79
N LEU A 401 18.15 14.73 10.67
CA LEU A 401 17.01 15.57 10.26
C LEU A 401 17.44 16.81 9.47
N LYS A 402 18.50 17.51 9.91
CA LYS A 402 19.04 18.67 9.16
C LYS A 402 19.63 18.27 7.82
N THR A 403 20.37 17.15 7.76
CA THR A 403 21.01 16.66 6.52
C THR A 403 20.00 16.16 5.48
N ASN A 404 18.96 15.45 5.92
CA ASN A 404 17.98 14.78 5.04
C ASN A 404 16.62 15.47 5.05
N HIS A 405 16.59 16.79 5.23
CA HIS A 405 15.38 17.57 5.49
C HIS A 405 14.26 17.31 4.46
N SER A 406 14.58 17.35 3.15
CA SER A 406 13.59 17.10 2.08
C SER A 406 12.95 15.72 2.18
N ASN A 407 13.73 14.68 2.48
CA ASN A 407 13.25 13.29 2.42
C ASN A 407 12.28 12.94 3.57
N ILE A 408 12.21 13.78 4.61
CA ILE A 408 11.50 13.55 5.87
C ILE A 408 10.45 14.65 6.14
N MET A 409 10.81 15.93 6.02
CA MET A 409 9.98 17.07 6.44
C MET A 409 9.01 17.57 5.37
N ASP A 410 9.20 17.13 4.12
CA ASP A 410 8.27 17.41 3.01
C ASP A 410 6.97 16.59 3.16
N ASP A 411 7.02 15.44 3.85
CA ASP A 411 5.81 14.69 4.23
C ASP A 411 5.14 15.33 5.47
N PRO A 412 3.92 15.89 5.33
CA PRO A 412 3.25 16.59 6.42
C PRO A 412 2.80 15.65 7.56
N PHE A 413 2.61 14.35 7.29
CA PHE A 413 2.22 13.36 8.29
C PHE A 413 3.42 12.96 9.16
N ILE A 414 4.61 12.77 8.56
CA ILE A 414 5.82 12.50 9.34
C ILE A 414 6.18 13.71 10.23
N ARG A 415 6.06 14.92 9.67
CA ARG A 415 6.32 16.18 10.38
C ARG A 415 5.37 16.42 11.56
N GLU A 416 4.15 15.89 11.54
CA GLU A 416 3.19 15.98 12.66
C GLU A 416 3.70 15.25 13.91
N HIS A 417 4.40 14.13 13.74
CA HIS A 417 4.84 13.25 14.84
C HIS A 417 6.34 13.36 15.19
N ILE A 418 7.18 14.05 14.40
CA ILE A 418 8.63 14.13 14.65
C ILE A 418 8.96 14.86 15.96
N GLU A 419 8.14 15.83 16.35
CA GLU A 419 8.28 16.61 17.59
C GLU A 419 8.02 15.74 18.83
N GLU A 420 6.99 14.88 18.78
CA GLU A 420 6.71 13.87 19.80
C GLU A 420 7.88 12.88 19.92
N LEU A 421 8.48 12.51 18.79
CA LEU A 421 9.60 11.57 18.77
C LEU A 421 10.88 12.17 19.39
N LEU A 422 11.18 13.44 19.12
CA LEU A 422 12.26 14.18 19.79
C LEU A 422 12.04 14.24 21.30
N ARG A 423 10.81 14.51 21.77
CA ARG A 423 10.46 14.51 23.19
C ARG A 423 10.65 13.12 23.83
N ASN A 424 10.29 12.05 23.12
CA ASN A 424 10.51 10.68 23.59
C ASN A 424 12.00 10.35 23.77
N ILE A 425 12.87 10.67 22.80
CA ILE A 425 14.33 10.47 22.94
C ILE A 425 14.87 11.31 24.11
N ARG A 426 14.54 12.60 24.16
CA ARG A 426 14.99 13.52 25.23
C ARG A 426 14.58 13.02 26.62
N THR A 427 13.36 12.49 26.76
CA THR A 427 12.88 11.84 27.99
C THR A 427 13.74 10.63 28.38
N GLN A 428 14.06 9.76 27.41
CA GLN A 428 14.82 8.55 27.66
C GLN A 428 16.30 8.83 28.02
N VAL A 429 16.91 9.82 27.35
CA VAL A 429 18.24 10.33 27.70
C VAL A 429 18.23 10.97 29.08
N LEU A 430 17.23 11.82 29.39
CA LEU A 430 17.07 12.48 30.68
C LEU A 430 16.99 11.46 31.84
N ILE A 431 16.16 10.42 31.73
CA ILE A 431 16.04 9.35 32.74
C ILE A 431 17.39 8.64 32.97
N LYS A 432 18.17 8.42 31.91
CA LYS A 432 19.52 7.82 32.01
C LYS A 432 20.53 8.79 32.64
N LEU A 433 20.44 10.08 32.32
CA LEU A 433 21.32 11.15 32.78
C LEU A 433 21.14 11.46 34.26
N ILE A 434 19.90 11.52 34.77
CA ILE A 434 19.62 11.86 36.18
C ILE A 434 19.94 10.73 37.17
N LYS A 435 19.97 9.47 36.71
CA LYS A 435 20.07 8.26 37.54
C LYS A 435 21.26 8.23 38.55
N PRO A 436 22.48 8.71 38.25
CA PRO A 436 23.58 8.74 39.21
C PRO A 436 23.57 9.96 40.14
N TYR A 437 22.69 10.94 39.93
CA TYR A 437 22.65 12.17 40.72
C TYR A 437 21.57 12.12 41.82
N THR A 438 21.73 12.95 42.84
CA THR A 438 20.71 13.23 43.87
C THR A 438 20.13 14.63 43.73
N ARG A 439 21.00 15.60 43.40
CA ARG A 439 20.66 16.97 43.02
C ARG A 439 21.43 17.29 41.74
N ILE A 440 20.75 17.83 40.74
CA ILE A 440 21.32 18.15 39.43
C ILE A 440 20.84 19.52 38.96
N HIS A 441 21.72 20.34 38.38
CA HIS A 441 21.37 21.67 37.91
C HIS A 441 20.58 21.59 36.58
N ILE A 442 19.49 22.35 36.48
CA ILE A 442 18.69 22.41 35.24
C ILE A 442 19.52 22.97 34.06
N PRO A 443 20.37 24.01 34.24
CA PRO A 443 21.30 24.45 33.19
C PRO A 443 22.35 23.42 32.74
N PHE A 444 22.64 22.38 33.55
CA PHE A 444 23.50 21.28 33.14
C PHE A 444 22.74 20.32 32.21
N ILE A 445 21.49 19.98 32.56
CA ILE A 445 20.60 19.18 31.72
C ILE A 445 20.34 19.87 30.37
N SER A 446 20.12 21.19 30.36
CA SER A 446 19.93 21.99 29.13
C SER A 446 21.12 21.87 28.17
N LYS A 447 22.35 21.91 28.68
CA LYS A 447 23.57 21.75 27.87
C LYS A 447 23.73 20.32 27.33
N GLU A 448 23.40 19.31 28.13
CA GLU A 448 23.53 17.90 27.72
C GLU A 448 22.45 17.48 26.72
N LEU A 449 21.22 18.00 26.85
CA LEU A 449 20.10 17.73 25.94
C LEU A 449 20.03 18.68 24.73
N ASN A 450 20.88 19.72 24.67
CA ASN A 450 20.92 20.75 23.63
C ASN A 450 19.57 21.48 23.42
N ILE A 451 18.88 21.84 24.51
CA ILE A 451 17.59 22.55 24.49
C ILE A 451 17.56 23.72 25.49
N ASP A 452 16.62 24.65 25.32
CA ASP A 452 16.45 25.78 26.24
C ASP A 452 16.08 25.32 27.66
N VAL A 453 16.50 26.08 28.66
CA VAL A 453 16.21 25.83 30.08
C VAL A 453 14.69 25.78 30.33
N ALA A 454 13.90 26.61 29.64
CA ALA A 454 12.44 26.60 29.73
C ALA A 454 11.80 25.31 29.17
N ASP A 455 12.39 24.75 28.10
CA ASP A 455 11.96 23.47 27.54
C ASP A 455 12.35 22.29 28.43
N VAL A 456 13.53 22.34 29.08
CA VAL A 456 13.92 21.35 30.10
C VAL A 456 12.95 21.38 31.28
N GLU A 457 12.60 22.57 31.78
CA GLU A 457 11.66 22.70 32.91
C GLU A 457 10.28 22.15 32.53
N SER A 458 9.77 22.49 31.34
CA SER A 458 8.51 21.98 30.82
C SER A 458 8.51 20.45 30.67
N LEU A 459 9.61 19.88 30.17
CA LEU A 459 9.80 18.43 30.04
C LEU A 459 9.87 17.75 31.41
N LEU A 460 10.58 18.34 32.38
CA LEU A 460 10.64 17.82 33.75
C LEU A 460 9.28 17.82 34.43
N VAL A 461 8.48 18.89 34.28
CA VAL A 461 7.11 18.95 34.80
C VAL A 461 6.26 17.81 34.22
N GLN A 462 6.28 17.61 32.90
CA GLN A 462 5.56 16.51 32.26
C GLN A 462 6.03 15.15 32.80
N CYS A 463 7.34 14.88 32.83
CA CYS A 463 7.88 13.61 33.29
C CYS A 463 7.58 13.30 34.77
N ILE A 464 7.47 14.32 35.63
CA ILE A 464 7.07 14.14 37.04
C ILE A 464 5.58 13.83 37.15
N LEU A 465 4.72 14.51 36.37
CA LEU A 465 3.27 14.23 36.33
C LEU A 465 2.97 12.83 35.77
N ASP A 466 3.70 12.41 34.73
CA ASP A 466 3.64 11.06 34.14
C ASP A 466 4.28 9.99 35.05
N ASN A 467 4.78 10.36 36.23
CA ASN A 467 5.46 9.51 37.21
C ASN A 467 6.73 8.79 36.67
N THR A 468 7.28 9.23 35.54
CA THR A 468 8.51 8.65 34.95
C THR A 468 9.77 9.13 35.68
N ILE A 469 9.73 10.33 36.25
CA ILE A 469 10.78 10.91 37.10
C ILE A 469 10.24 11.09 38.51
N HIS A 470 11.03 10.69 39.52
CA HIS A 470 10.70 10.87 40.94
C HIS A 470 11.59 11.96 41.55
N GLY A 471 11.08 13.18 41.57
CA GLY A 471 11.79 14.33 42.12
C GLY A 471 10.93 15.59 42.12
N ARG A 472 11.56 16.70 42.49
CA ARG A 472 10.95 18.03 42.64
C ARG A 472 11.83 19.07 41.95
N ILE A 473 11.20 20.02 41.30
CA ILE A 473 11.87 21.14 40.65
C ILE A 473 11.94 22.29 41.66
N ASP A 474 13.15 22.74 41.97
CA ASP A 474 13.40 23.99 42.68
C ASP A 474 13.78 25.05 41.65
N GLN A 475 12.77 25.82 41.24
CA GLN A 475 12.88 26.85 40.21
C GLN A 475 13.72 28.05 40.69
N VAL A 476 13.82 28.29 42.00
CA VAL A 476 14.59 29.42 42.57
C VAL A 476 16.08 29.17 42.45
N ASN A 477 16.53 27.96 42.81
CA ASN A 477 17.94 27.57 42.72
C ASN A 477 18.30 26.86 41.40
N GLN A 478 17.35 26.73 40.48
CA GLN A 478 17.50 26.07 39.18
C GLN A 478 18.10 24.66 39.30
N LEU A 479 17.52 23.86 40.21
CA LEU A 479 17.93 22.48 40.48
C LEU A 479 16.75 21.52 40.47
N LEU A 480 17.02 20.29 40.08
CA LEU A 480 16.14 19.14 40.24
C LEU A 480 16.66 18.33 41.43
N GLU A 481 15.81 18.14 42.45
CA GLU A 481 16.08 17.30 43.61
C GLU A 481 15.34 15.97 43.47
N LEU A 482 16.06 14.87 43.49
CA LEU A 482 15.51 13.52 43.24
C LEU A 482 15.12 12.87 44.58
N ASP A 483 13.95 12.24 44.62
CA ASP A 483 13.36 11.67 45.85
C ASP A 483 14.04 10.34 46.26
N HIS A 484 15.34 10.42 46.60
CA HIS A 484 16.17 9.28 46.97
C HIS A 484 15.90 8.80 48.42
N GLN A 485 15.24 9.63 49.24
CA GLN A 485 14.94 9.42 50.66
C GLN A 485 13.45 9.08 50.89
N LYS A 486 12.94 8.00 50.27
CA LYS A 486 11.59 7.49 50.57
C LYS A 486 11.55 6.87 51.98
N ARG A 487 11.20 7.69 52.98
CA ARG A 487 10.57 7.18 54.22
C ARG A 487 9.34 6.37 53.78
N GLY A 488 9.17 5.17 54.33
CA GLY A 488 8.25 4.15 53.81
C GLY A 488 6.76 4.52 53.88
N GLY A 489 6.30 5.34 52.93
CA GLY A 489 4.93 5.88 52.87
C GLY A 489 3.86 4.81 52.90
N ALA A 490 4.05 3.70 52.18
CA ALA A 490 3.10 2.59 52.10
C ALA A 490 2.60 2.08 53.46
N ARG A 491 3.48 2.01 54.48
CA ARG A 491 3.09 1.59 55.84
C ARG A 491 2.17 2.60 56.50
N TYR A 492 2.49 3.89 56.38
CA TYR A 492 1.66 4.96 56.95
C TYR A 492 0.32 5.07 56.23
N THR A 493 0.28 4.95 54.89
CA THR A 493 -0.97 4.94 54.12
C THR A 493 -1.87 3.76 54.50
N ALA A 494 -1.30 2.59 54.81
CA ALA A 494 -2.07 1.44 55.27
C ALA A 494 -2.65 1.64 56.68
N LEU A 495 -1.84 2.16 57.61
CA LEU A 495 -2.31 2.52 58.96
C LEU A 495 -3.43 3.57 58.91
N ASP A 496 -3.27 4.61 58.10
CA ASP A 496 -4.24 5.70 57.96
C ASP A 496 -5.58 5.21 57.36
N LYS A 497 -5.53 4.33 56.34
CA LYS A 497 -6.73 3.63 55.85
C LYS A 497 -7.41 2.81 56.95
N TRP A 498 -6.65 2.07 57.76
CA TRP A 498 -7.19 1.25 58.83
C TRP A 498 -7.84 2.09 59.94
N THR A 499 -7.17 3.19 60.35
CA THR A 499 -7.69 4.15 61.33
C THR A 499 -9.01 4.77 60.86
N ASN A 500 -9.10 5.20 59.60
CA ASN A 500 -10.33 5.75 59.04
C ASN A 500 -11.49 4.74 59.03
N GLN A 501 -11.23 3.48 58.65
CA GLN A 501 -12.23 2.41 58.68
C GLN A 501 -12.71 2.07 60.10
N LEU A 502 -11.79 2.00 61.07
CA LEU A 502 -12.13 1.80 62.49
C LEU A 502 -12.96 2.97 63.04
N ASN A 503 -12.66 4.21 62.65
CA ASN A 503 -13.43 5.38 63.08
C ASN A 503 -14.87 5.34 62.52
N SER A 504 -15.04 5.03 61.23
CA SER A 504 -16.38 4.87 60.65
C SER A 504 -17.17 3.70 61.25
N LEU A 505 -16.50 2.59 61.58
CA LEU A 505 -17.12 1.46 62.27
C LEU A 505 -17.58 1.85 63.68
N ASN A 506 -16.76 2.57 64.44
CA ASN A 506 -17.11 3.07 65.77
C ASN A 506 -18.35 3.99 65.72
N GLN A 507 -18.38 4.95 64.79
CA GLN A 507 -19.55 5.82 64.59
C GLN A 507 -20.82 5.02 64.24
N ALA A 508 -20.71 4.00 63.40
CA ALA A 508 -21.83 3.13 63.04
C ALA A 508 -22.32 2.24 64.20
N VAL A 509 -21.44 1.82 65.11
CA VAL A 509 -21.81 1.07 66.33
C VAL A 509 -22.50 1.99 67.33
N VAL A 510 -21.96 3.20 67.55
CA VAL A 510 -22.57 4.19 68.47
C VAL A 510 -23.96 4.61 67.99
N SER A 511 -24.17 4.79 66.69
CA SER A 511 -25.49 5.15 66.12
C SER A 511 -26.56 4.05 66.19
N LYS A 512 -26.18 2.84 66.62
CA LYS A 512 -27.10 1.71 66.89
C LYS A 512 -27.51 1.58 68.36
N LEU A 513 -26.91 2.37 69.24
CA LEU A 513 -27.13 2.31 70.70
C LEU A 513 -28.07 3.42 71.23
N ALA A 514 -28.55 4.28 70.33
CA ALA A 514 -29.60 5.28 70.53
C ALA A 514 -30.83 4.91 69.70
#